data_AF-A0A6C0I5V3-F1
#
_entry.id   AF-A0A6C0I5V3-F1
#
_cell.length_a   1.000
_cell.length_b   1.000
_cell.length_c   1.000
_cell.angle_alpha   90.00
_cell.angle_beta   90.00
_cell.angle_gamma   90.00
#
_symmetry.space_group_name_H-M   'P 1'
#
loop_
_entity.id
_entity.type
_entity.pdbx_description
1 polymer ?
#
loop_
_entity_poly.entity_id
_entity_poly.type
_entity_poly.pdbx_seq_one_letter_code
_entity_poly.pdbx_strand_id
1 'polypeptide(L)' 'MMWMSLYAAALFFVLTPGVLLRLPPNGSKLAVAGVHALVFAVVWHFTHRLVYRAVSLSS' A
#
# COMPACT_ATOMS: atom_id res chain seq x y z
N MET A 1 16.87 -5.08 -5.01
CA MET A 1 15.87 -5.38 -3.95
C MET A 1 15.48 -4.16 -3.11
N MET A 2 16.41 -3.32 -2.66
CA MET A 2 16.14 -2.17 -1.76
C MET A 2 14.98 -1.25 -2.20
N TRP A 3 14.89 -0.93 -3.49
CA TRP A 3 13.82 -0.10 -4.03
C TRP A 3 12.41 -0.70 -3.92
N MET A 4 12.28 -2.04 -3.97
CA MET A 4 10.97 -2.69 -3.78
C MET A 4 10.53 -2.63 -2.31
N SER A 5 11.48 -2.70 -1.38
CA SER A 5 11.19 -2.55 0.05
C SER A 5 10.74 -1.12 0.38
N LEU A 6 11.39 -0.11 -0.21
CA LEU A 6 10.98 1.29 -0.06
C LEU A 6 9.63 1.57 -0.70
N TYR A 7 9.35 0.97 -1.86
CA TYR A 7 8.04 1.01 -2.48
C TYR A 7 6.95 0.43 -1.58
N ALA A 8 7.16 -0.77 -1.04
CA ALA A 8 6.23 -1.41 -0.11
C ALA A 8 5.98 -0.56 1.15
N ALA A 9 7.05 0.01 1.72
CA ALA A 9 6.97 0.88 2.89
C ALA A 9 6.17 2.16 2.61
N ALA A 10 6.40 2.80 1.46
CA ALA A 10 5.63 3.98 1.05
C ALA A 10 4.14 3.65 0.86
N LEU A 11 3.83 2.51 0.24
CA LEU A 11 2.47 2.05 0.04
C LEU A 11 1.75 1.80 1.36
N PHE A 12 2.43 1.16 2.31
CA PHE A 12 1.91 0.92 3.65
C PHE A 12 1.67 2.25 4.41
N PHE A 13 2.62 3.19 4.35
CA PHE A 13 2.51 4.48 5.00
C PHE A 13 1.32 5.30 4.48
N VAL A 14 1.17 5.40 3.16
CA VAL A 14 0.05 6.14 2.53
C VAL A 14 -1.30 5.50 2.86
N LEU A 15 -1.34 4.18 2.99
CA LEU A 15 -2.53 3.42 3.38
C LEU A 15 -2.66 3.24 4.89
N THR A 16 -1.95 4.02 5.70
CA THR A 16 -2.19 4.03 7.14
C THR A 16 -3.47 4.83 7.42
N PRO A 17 -4.34 4.37 8.36
CA PRO A 17 -5.60 5.05 8.65
C PRO A 17 -5.41 6.54 8.93
N GLY A 18 -6.15 7.37 8.18
CA GLY A 18 -6.11 8.83 8.33
C GLY A 18 -5.07 9.55 7.47
N VAL A 19 -4.27 8.86 6.66
CA VAL A 19 -3.36 9.48 5.68
C VAL A 19 -4.05 9.71 4.34
N LEU A 20 -4.45 8.64 3.63
CA LEU A 20 -5.13 8.75 2.34
C LEU A 20 -6.57 8.23 2.36
N LEU A 21 -6.83 7.16 3.11
CA LEU A 21 -8.16 6.54 3.23
C LEU A 21 -8.72 6.84 4.62
N ARG A 22 -9.78 7.65 4.68
CA ARG A 22 -10.43 8.04 5.93
C ARG A 22 -11.75 7.30 6.05
N LEU A 23 -11.73 6.21 6.81
CA LEU A 23 -12.94 5.45 7.16
C LEU A 23 -13.67 6.14 8.32
N PRO A 24 -15.01 5.97 8.42
CA PRO A 24 -15.80 6.61 9.46
C PRO A 24 -15.25 6.26 10.86
N PRO A 25 -15.14 7.25 11.77
CA PRO A 25 -14.48 7.10 13.07
C PRO A 25 -15.17 6.11 14.01
N ASN A 26 -16.42 5.71 13.70
CA ASN A 26 -17.22 4.78 14.48
C ASN A 26 -17.13 3.32 13.98
N GLY A 27 -16.27 3.03 12.98
CA GLY A 27 -16.01 1.66 12.53
C GLY A 27 -15.15 0.88 13.53
N SER A 28 -15.31 -0.45 13.59
CA SER A 28 -14.44 -1.28 14.43
C SER A 28 -12.99 -1.18 13.95
N LYS A 29 -12.02 -1.18 14.88
CA LYS A 29 -10.59 -1.12 14.53
C LYS A 29 -10.17 -2.23 13.57
N LEU A 30 -10.80 -3.40 13.69
CA LEU A 30 -10.59 -4.54 12.79
C LEU A 30 -11.15 -4.29 11.38
N ALA A 31 -12.34 -3.70 11.26
CA ALA A 31 -12.91 -3.35 9.94
C ALA A 31 -12.05 -2.31 9.23
N VAL A 32 -11.59 -1.28 9.96
CA VAL A 32 -10.67 -0.27 9.43
C VAL A 32 -9.37 -0.91 8.96
N ALA A 33 -8.74 -1.75 9.78
CA ALA A 33 -7.52 -2.47 9.40
C ALA A 33 -7.74 -3.39 8.19
N GLY A 34 -8.87 -4.09 8.13
CA GLY A 34 -9.22 -4.99 7.03
C GLY A 34 -9.37 -4.26 5.69
N VAL A 35 -10.02 -3.10 5.66
CA VAL A 35 -10.12 -2.29 4.43
C VAL A 35 -8.75 -1.79 3.97
N HIS A 36 -7.91 -1.30 4.89
CA HIS A 36 -6.57 -0.85 4.51
C HIS A 36 -5.69 -2.00 3.99
N ALA A 37 -5.76 -3.17 4.63
CA ALA A 37 -5.07 -4.37 4.15
C ALA A 37 -5.56 -4.80 2.76
N LEU A 38 -6.88 -4.75 2.52
CA LEU A 38 -7.46 -5.06 1.21
C LEU A 38 -6.99 -4.09 0.14
N VAL A 39 -7.04 -2.78 0.40
CA VAL A 39 -6.58 -1.76 -0.55
C VAL A 39 -5.08 -1.90 -0.82
N PHE A 40 -4.27 -2.17 0.21
CA PHE A 40 -2.84 -2.44 0.04
C PHE A 40 -2.60 -3.63 -0.87
N ALA A 41 -3.28 -4.75 -0.62
CA ALA A 41 -3.14 -5.96 -1.42
C ALA A 41 -3.54 -5.72 -2.88
N VAL A 42 -4.66 -5.02 -3.13
CA VAL A 42 -5.13 -4.68 -4.48
C VAL A 42 -4.12 -3.81 -5.21
N VAL A 43 -3.69 -2.70 -4.61
CA VAL A 43 -2.75 -1.78 -5.25
C VAL A 43 -1.43 -2.51 -5.52
N TRP A 44 -0.88 -3.21 -4.53
CA TRP A 44 0.34 -4.01 -4.71
C TRP A 44 0.21 -5.02 -5.85
N HIS A 45 -0.88 -5.79 -5.91
CA HIS A 45 -1.10 -6.82 -6.92
C HIS A 45 -1.00 -6.26 -8.34
N PHE A 46 -1.63 -5.11 -8.61
CA PHE A 46 -1.63 -4.50 -9.94
C PHE A 46 -0.34 -3.76 -10.30
N THR A 47 0.41 -3.28 -9.31
CA THR A 47 1.52 -2.33 -9.55
C THR A 47 2.91 -2.93 -9.38
N HIS A 48 3.08 -3.98 -8.56
CA HIS A 48 4.41 -4.49 -8.18
C HIS A 48 5.26 -4.89 -9.40
N ARG A 49 4.66 -5.49 -10.44
CA ARG A 49 5.39 -5.89 -11.65
C ARG A 49 5.84 -4.69 -12.47
N LEU A 50 5.01 -3.64 -12.53
CA LEU A 50 5.31 -2.43 -13.27
C LEU A 50 6.43 -1.65 -12.59
N VAL A 51 6.34 -1.49 -11.27
CA VAL A 51 7.39 -0.84 -10.46
C VAL A 51 8.68 -1.65 -10.50
N TYR A 52 8.61 -2.98 -10.41
CA TYR A 52 9.77 -3.84 -10.56
C TYR A 52 10.48 -3.64 -11.90
N ARG A 53 9.72 -3.63 -13.00
CA ARG A 53 10.27 -3.37 -14.34
C ARG A 53 10.89 -1.98 -14.45
N ALA A 54 10.16 -0.95 -14.03
CA ALA A 54 10.64 0.44 -14.10
C ALA A 54 11.96 0.63 -13.35
N VAL A 55 12.05 0.10 -12.13
CA VAL A 55 13.27 0.17 -11.33
C VAL A 55 14.38 -0.71 -11.91
N SER A 56 14.07 -1.89 -12.44
CA SER A 56 15.08 -2.77 -13.04
C SER A 56 15.71 -2.20 -14.31
N LEU A 57 15.00 -1.30 -15.02
CA LEU A 57 15.52 -0.62 -16.20
C LEU A 57 16.39 0.61 -15.84
N SER A 58 16.27 1.12 -14.61
CA SER A 58 17.03 2.27 -14.12
C SER A 58 18.24 1.88 -13.25
N SER A 59 18.49 0.58 -13.08
CA SER A 59 19.56 0.00 -12.25
C SER A 59 20.62 -0.63 -13.13
#